data_AF-U7MV73-F1
#
_entry.id   AF-U7MV73-F1
#
_cell.length_a   1.000
_cell.length_b   1.000
_cell.length_c   1.000
_cell.angle_alpha   90.00
_cell.angle_beta   90.00
_cell.angle_gamma   90.00
#
_symmetry.space_group_name_H-M   'P 1'
#
loop_
_entity.id
_entity.type
_entity.pdbx_description
1 polymer ?
#
loop_
_entity_poly.entity_id
_entity_poly.type
_entity_poly.pdbx_seq_one_letter_code
_entity_poly.pdbx_strand_id
1 'polypeptide(L)'
;MSIFDKLRKRPTTPSTKPKFAAASADDAVAGYGTPAGIGTMGGAKDVERTLRAHTGKVPTEFIAPVEVTEEQRRITAMAVSVLLNYPGEDIIDKLAAVEEQVDQLPLAIATDFVNFAEWARSVGPRALEEHYVETFDQRRRCALFLSYYAVGDTRQRGMAILSFREQLEALGFQISDDELPDHLCVVLEAMAMTEGEEHERAVEMVASHREGIEVLRAALNQVSSPYVALIVALCKALPQVDAKTAQKYVDLIRTGPPAEMVGIADLPFPTTQPGVV
;
A
#
# COMPACT_ATOMS: atom_id res chain seq x y z
N MET A 1 20.99 -0.52 21.67
CA MET A 1 21.10 -1.13 20.32
C MET A 1 19.78 -0.86 19.65
N SER A 2 19.78 -0.03 18.61
CA SER A 2 18.54 0.50 18.02
C SER A 2 17.80 -0.59 17.23
N ILE A 3 16.50 -0.42 17.00
CA ILE A 3 15.71 -1.29 16.10
C ILE A 3 16.37 -1.44 14.72
N PHE A 4 17.02 -0.37 14.25
CA PHE A 4 17.85 -0.35 13.05
C PHE A 4 18.98 -1.38 13.09
N ASP A 5 19.64 -1.56 14.23
CA ASP A 5 20.75 -2.50 14.39
C ASP A 5 20.28 -3.95 14.60
N LYS A 6 19.17 -4.14 15.32
CA LYS A 6 18.63 -5.48 15.63
C LYS A 6 18.08 -6.16 14.38
N LEU A 7 17.50 -5.38 13.46
CA LEU A 7 16.97 -5.88 12.20
C LEU A 7 18.05 -6.04 11.12
N ARG A 8 19.10 -5.19 11.14
CA ARG A 8 20.22 -5.28 10.18
C ARG A 8 21.19 -6.45 10.44
N LYS A 9 21.27 -6.98 11.66
CA LYS A 9 22.19 -8.09 12.03
C LYS A 9 21.62 -9.49 11.82
N ARG A 10 20.40 -9.63 11.33
CA ARG A 10 19.84 -10.95 11.01
C ARG A 10 20.02 -11.21 9.52
N PRO A 11 20.41 -12.43 9.11
CA PRO A 11 20.40 -12.78 7.71
C PRO A 11 18.98 -12.49 7.20
N THR A 12 18.88 -11.59 6.23
CA THR A 12 17.69 -11.46 5.41
C THR A 12 17.56 -12.80 4.69
N THR A 13 16.86 -13.75 5.30
CA THR A 13 16.33 -14.87 4.54
C THR A 13 15.49 -14.19 3.47
N PRO A 14 15.82 -14.36 2.18
CA PRO A 14 15.04 -13.73 1.13
C PRO A 14 13.59 -14.07 1.39
N SER A 15 12.74 -13.04 1.50
CA SER A 15 11.31 -13.22 1.60
C SER A 15 10.91 -14.03 0.38
N THR A 16 10.82 -15.34 0.56
CA THR A 16 10.43 -16.24 -0.51
C THR A 16 8.91 -16.18 -0.51
N LYS A 17 8.37 -14.98 -0.80
CA LYS A 17 7.04 -14.88 -1.36
C LYS A 17 7.00 -15.97 -2.44
N PRO A 18 6.04 -16.90 -2.43
CA PRO A 18 5.83 -17.71 -3.61
C PRO A 18 5.73 -16.72 -4.77
N LYS A 19 6.60 -16.87 -5.78
CA LYS A 19 6.62 -16.00 -6.96
C LYS A 19 5.25 -16.13 -7.62
N PHE A 20 4.32 -15.24 -7.28
CA PHE A 20 3.13 -15.06 -8.09
C PHE A 20 3.61 -14.41 -9.37
N ALA A 21 3.48 -15.16 -10.46
CA ALA A 21 3.68 -14.66 -11.81
C ALA A 21 2.94 -13.34 -11.95
N ALA A 22 3.56 -12.36 -12.61
CA ALA A 22 2.80 -11.28 -13.24
C ALA A 22 1.59 -11.94 -13.91
N ALA A 23 0.38 -11.51 -13.53
CA ALA A 23 -0.88 -12.15 -13.89
C ALA A 23 -0.82 -12.65 -15.35
N SER A 24 -0.65 -13.97 -15.50
CA SER A 24 -0.66 -14.62 -16.80
C SER A 24 -2.08 -14.58 -17.32
N ALA A 25 -2.22 -14.22 -18.60
CA ALA A 25 -3.48 -14.00 -19.29
C ALA A 25 -4.32 -15.28 -19.55
N ASP A 26 -4.16 -16.33 -18.74
CA ASP A 26 -4.95 -17.55 -18.84
C ASP A 26 -5.46 -17.92 -17.45
N ASP A 27 -6.70 -17.53 -17.16
CA ASP A 27 -7.68 -18.39 -16.50
C ASP A 27 -9.06 -17.75 -16.65
N ALA A 28 -9.68 -18.07 -17.77
CA ALA A 28 -11.09 -17.87 -17.98
C ALA A 28 -11.90 -18.89 -17.15
N VAL A 29 -13.12 -18.47 -16.82
CA VAL A 29 -14.31 -19.25 -16.46
C VAL A 29 -14.63 -19.36 -14.96
N ALA A 30 -15.38 -18.36 -14.48
CA ALA A 30 -16.59 -18.63 -13.70
C ALA A 30 -17.78 -18.06 -14.50
N GLY A 31 -18.59 -18.98 -15.04
CA GLY A 31 -19.62 -18.73 -16.05
C GLY A 31 -20.70 -17.74 -15.65
N TYR A 32 -21.01 -16.84 -16.58
CA TYR A 32 -22.26 -16.09 -16.60
C TYR A 32 -23.31 -16.87 -17.39
N GLY A 33 -24.47 -17.09 -16.78
CA GLY A 33 -25.64 -17.64 -17.47
C GLY A 33 -26.12 -16.70 -18.57
N THR A 34 -26.30 -17.26 -19.77
CA THR A 34 -26.93 -16.62 -20.92
C THR A 34 -28.39 -16.25 -20.61
N PRO A 35 -28.86 -15.10 -21.13
CA PRO A 35 -30.13 -15.15 -21.82
C PRO A 35 -30.01 -14.58 -23.23
N ALA A 36 -30.61 -15.32 -24.16
CA ALA A 36 -30.86 -14.92 -25.53
C ALA A 36 -31.84 -13.74 -25.61
N GLY A 37 -31.66 -12.88 -26.61
CA GLY A 37 -32.69 -11.92 -27.01
C GLY A 37 -32.14 -10.71 -27.73
N ILE A 38 -32.09 -10.78 -29.06
CA ILE A 38 -31.87 -9.66 -29.98
C ILE A 38 -33.01 -8.63 -29.79
N GLY A 39 -32.67 -7.36 -29.56
CA GLY A 39 -33.65 -6.28 -29.46
C GLY A 39 -33.05 -4.91 -29.13
N THR A 40 -32.75 -4.16 -30.19
CA THR A 40 -32.72 -2.69 -30.34
C THR A 40 -32.90 -1.74 -29.14
N MET A 41 -32.12 -0.65 -29.21
CA MET A 41 -32.29 0.70 -28.64
C MET A 41 -31.66 0.97 -27.28
N GLY A 42 -30.69 1.90 -27.32
CA GLY A 42 -30.02 2.45 -26.16
C GLY A 42 -30.98 3.21 -25.24
N GLY A 43 -30.63 3.22 -23.96
CA GLY A 43 -31.28 4.02 -22.95
C GLY A 43 -30.30 4.31 -21.82
N ALA A 44 -30.37 5.52 -21.28
CA ALA A 44 -29.55 6.06 -20.19
C ALA A 44 -29.57 5.25 -18.86
N LYS A 45 -30.19 4.06 -18.85
CA LYS A 45 -30.27 3.14 -17.71
C LYS A 45 -29.09 2.16 -17.62
N ASP A 46 -28.32 1.95 -18.71
CA ASP A 46 -27.15 1.06 -18.66
C ASP A 46 -25.90 1.72 -18.05
N VAL A 47 -25.85 3.07 -18.02
CA VAL A 47 -24.81 3.83 -17.29
C VAL A 47 -25.05 3.79 -15.77
N GLU A 48 -26.28 3.53 -15.34
CA GLU A 48 -26.62 3.39 -13.92
C GLU A 48 -26.11 2.07 -13.30
N ARG A 49 -25.85 1.03 -14.11
CA ARG A 49 -25.48 -0.30 -13.59
C ARG A 49 -23.99 -0.45 -13.27
N THR A 50 -23.12 0.40 -13.84
CA THR A 50 -21.69 0.51 -13.51
C THR A 50 -21.41 1.47 -12.34
N LEU A 51 -22.42 2.19 -11.85
CA LEU A 51 -22.34 3.05 -10.67
C LEU A 51 -23.04 2.40 -9.48
N ARG A 52 -22.67 1.17 -9.12
CA ARG A 52 -22.91 0.79 -7.72
C ARG A 52 -22.09 1.77 -6.87
N ALA A 53 -22.73 2.53 -5.99
CA ALA A 53 -22.02 3.26 -4.97
C ALA A 53 -21.42 2.21 -4.01
N HIS A 54 -20.13 1.90 -4.18
CA HIS A 54 -19.37 0.97 -3.33
C HIS A 54 -18.87 1.65 -2.04
N THR A 55 -19.30 2.88 -1.79
CA THR A 55 -18.85 3.70 -0.68
C THR A 55 -19.49 3.21 0.61
N GLY A 56 -18.73 2.42 1.38
CA GLY A 56 -18.81 2.50 2.84
C GLY A 56 -18.67 3.97 3.28
N LYS A 57 -19.10 4.30 4.51
CA LYS A 57 -19.02 5.67 5.05
C LYS A 57 -17.64 6.25 4.79
N VAL A 58 -17.58 7.31 3.98
CA VAL A 58 -16.36 8.08 3.74
C VAL A 58 -15.97 8.70 5.08
N PRO A 59 -14.82 8.34 5.67
CA PRO A 59 -14.33 9.03 6.85
C PRO A 59 -14.21 10.52 6.53
N THR A 60 -14.79 11.37 7.37
CA THR A 60 -14.85 12.82 7.12
C THR A 60 -13.56 13.54 7.51
N GLU A 61 -12.64 12.86 8.18
CA GLU A 61 -11.46 13.45 8.79
C GLU A 61 -10.21 12.58 8.61
N PHE A 62 -9.07 13.25 8.44
CA PHE A 62 -7.76 12.63 8.50
C PHE A 62 -7.40 12.34 9.95
N ILE A 63 -6.51 11.38 10.15
CA ILE A 63 -5.95 11.17 11.48
C ILE A 63 -5.14 12.39 11.90
N ALA A 64 -5.51 13.00 13.03
CA ALA A 64 -4.82 14.13 13.59
C ALA A 64 -3.37 13.74 13.96
N PRO A 65 -2.37 14.53 13.53
CA PRO A 65 -0.98 14.32 13.93
C PRO A 65 -0.78 14.48 15.43
N VAL A 66 0.26 13.81 15.91
CA VAL A 66 0.78 13.90 17.27
C VAL A 66 2.17 14.52 17.19
N GLU A 67 2.50 15.40 18.13
CA GLU A 67 3.85 15.94 18.26
C GLU A 67 4.84 14.78 18.52
N VAL A 68 5.81 14.63 17.63
CA VAL A 68 6.85 13.60 17.68
C VAL A 68 8.20 14.21 17.38
N THR A 69 9.24 13.72 18.05
CA THR A 69 10.62 14.00 17.66
C THR A 69 10.98 13.30 16.35
N GLU A 70 12.06 13.72 15.71
CA GLU A 70 12.65 13.01 14.57
C GLU A 70 12.86 11.53 14.88
N GLU A 71 13.49 11.21 16.01
CA GLU A 71 13.75 9.82 16.41
C GLU A 71 12.46 9.01 16.59
N GLN A 72 11.43 9.58 17.20
CA GLN A 72 10.12 8.92 17.34
C GLN A 72 9.45 8.66 15.99
N ARG A 73 9.61 9.59 15.04
CA ARG A 73 9.11 9.45 13.67
C ARG A 73 9.84 8.35 12.93
N ARG A 74 11.16 8.28 13.05
CA ARG A 74 12.00 7.21 12.48
C ARG A 74 11.64 5.84 13.07
N ILE A 75 11.48 5.73 14.39
CA ILE A 75 11.04 4.50 15.05
C ILE A 75 9.66 4.08 14.50
N THR A 76 8.71 5.01 14.41
CA THR A 76 7.36 4.72 13.89
C THR A 76 7.43 4.22 12.44
N ALA A 77 8.23 4.88 11.59
CA ALA A 77 8.42 4.51 10.19
C ALA A 77 8.97 3.10 10.02
N MET A 78 10.05 2.78 10.74
CA MET A 78 10.67 1.46 10.71
C MET A 78 9.72 0.38 11.25
N ALA A 79 9.07 0.64 12.38
CA ALA A 79 8.12 -0.30 12.97
C ALA A 79 6.95 -0.60 12.02
N VAL A 80 6.40 0.41 11.35
CA VAL A 80 5.34 0.22 10.35
C VAL A 80 5.86 -0.54 9.13
N SER A 81 7.03 -0.18 8.59
CA SER A 81 7.63 -0.88 7.44
C SER A 81 7.82 -2.38 7.73
N VAL A 82 8.38 -2.71 8.89
CA VAL A 82 8.67 -4.10 9.30
C VAL A 82 7.41 -4.92 9.50
N LEU A 83 6.39 -4.34 10.14
CA LEU A 83 5.14 -5.04 10.46
C LEU A 83 4.14 -5.08 9.31
N LEU A 84 4.26 -4.18 8.33
CA LEU A 84 3.52 -4.22 7.06
C LEU A 84 4.18 -5.08 5.99
N ASN A 85 5.41 -5.54 6.17
CA ASN A 85 6.01 -6.50 5.26
C ASN A 85 5.40 -7.89 5.45
N TYR A 86 5.50 -8.73 4.42
CA TYR A 86 5.01 -10.10 4.47
C TYR A 86 5.56 -10.80 5.73
N PRO A 87 4.68 -11.33 6.60
CA PRO A 87 5.11 -11.98 7.84
C PRO A 87 5.86 -13.26 7.47
N GLY A 88 7.15 -13.31 7.79
CA GLY A 88 7.96 -14.51 7.60
C GLY A 88 8.12 -15.30 8.89
N GLU A 89 9.01 -16.29 8.86
CA GLU A 89 9.38 -17.09 10.05
C GLU A 89 9.90 -16.23 11.21
N ASP A 90 10.43 -15.04 10.92
CA ASP A 90 11.00 -14.08 11.86
C ASP A 90 9.99 -13.10 12.48
N ILE A 91 8.69 -13.26 12.20
CA ILE A 91 7.66 -12.30 12.64
C ILE A 91 7.60 -12.12 14.16
N ILE A 92 7.80 -13.20 14.93
CA ILE A 92 7.81 -13.13 16.40
C ILE A 92 8.97 -12.27 16.88
N ASP A 93 10.13 -12.40 16.26
CA ASP A 93 11.30 -11.61 16.63
C ASP A 93 11.18 -10.15 16.16
N LYS A 94 10.50 -9.90 15.05
CA LYS A 94 10.16 -8.56 14.57
C LYS A 94 9.20 -7.85 15.54
N LEU A 95 8.15 -8.54 15.98
CA LEU A 95 7.22 -8.03 16.99
C LEU A 95 7.95 -7.65 18.28
N ALA A 96 8.81 -8.53 18.79
CA ALA A 96 9.60 -8.25 19.99
C ALA A 96 10.54 -7.03 19.80
N ALA A 97 11.21 -6.93 18.65
CA ALA A 97 12.11 -5.80 18.37
C ALA A 97 11.36 -4.45 18.28
N VAL A 98 10.14 -4.45 17.74
CA VAL A 98 9.29 -3.26 17.70
C VAL A 98 8.85 -2.85 19.10
N GLU A 99 8.34 -3.80 19.89
CA GLU A 99 7.85 -3.50 21.25
C GLU A 99 8.90 -2.87 22.16
N GLU A 100 10.15 -3.32 22.07
CA GLU A 100 11.25 -2.73 22.83
C GLU A 100 11.50 -1.24 22.51
N GLN A 101 11.02 -0.73 21.37
CA GLN A 101 11.12 0.69 21.03
C GLN A 101 9.81 1.45 21.24
N VAL A 102 8.67 0.76 21.27
CA VAL A 102 7.35 1.39 21.35
C VAL A 102 7.19 2.23 22.62
N ASP A 103 7.87 1.88 23.71
CA ASP A 103 7.89 2.66 24.97
C ASP A 103 8.49 4.08 24.82
N GLN A 104 9.25 4.33 23.74
CA GLN A 104 9.82 5.66 23.45
C GLN A 104 8.85 6.56 22.69
N LEU A 105 7.74 6.01 22.18
CA LEU A 105 6.76 6.73 21.37
C LEU A 105 5.70 7.41 22.27
N PRO A 106 5.05 8.48 21.80
CA PRO A 106 3.88 9.01 22.48
C PRO A 106 2.81 7.92 22.64
N LEU A 107 2.12 7.92 23.79
CA LEU A 107 1.11 6.90 24.12
C LEU A 107 0.08 6.68 23.00
N ALA A 108 -0.32 7.75 22.33
CA ALA A 108 -1.27 7.71 21.22
C ALA A 108 -0.80 6.86 20.05
N ILE A 109 0.50 6.81 19.77
CA ILE A 109 1.11 5.99 18.70
C ILE A 109 1.45 4.60 19.26
N ALA A 110 2.01 4.54 20.47
CA ALA A 110 2.41 3.29 21.09
C ALA A 110 1.25 2.28 21.21
N THR A 111 0.07 2.78 21.58
CA THR A 111 -1.15 1.97 21.71
C THR A 111 -1.54 1.26 20.40
N ASP A 112 -1.31 1.88 19.24
CA ASP A 112 -1.65 1.26 17.95
C ASP A 112 -0.76 0.03 17.67
N PHE A 113 0.54 0.12 17.99
CA PHE A 113 1.47 -1.00 17.85
C PHE A 113 1.17 -2.12 18.84
N VAL A 114 0.87 -1.79 20.10
CA VAL A 114 0.49 -2.77 21.12
C VAL A 114 -0.75 -3.56 20.67
N ASN A 115 -1.80 -2.86 20.22
CA ASN A 115 -3.02 -3.50 19.74
C ASN A 115 -2.76 -4.46 18.57
N PHE A 116 -1.93 -4.05 17.60
CA PHE A 116 -1.55 -4.91 16.48
C PHE A 116 -0.74 -6.13 16.95
N ALA A 117 0.24 -5.93 17.84
CA ALA A 117 1.11 -6.98 18.32
C ALA A 117 0.35 -8.02 19.17
N GLU A 118 -0.58 -7.59 20.01
CA GLU A 118 -1.48 -8.47 20.76
C GLU A 118 -2.33 -9.34 19.81
N TRP A 119 -2.94 -8.71 18.79
CA TRP A 119 -3.70 -9.44 17.78
C TRP A 119 -2.82 -10.43 17.01
N ALA A 120 -1.67 -9.99 16.50
CA ALA A 120 -0.75 -10.79 15.70
C ALA A 120 -0.29 -12.06 16.47
N ARG A 121 -0.03 -11.93 17.77
CA ARG A 121 0.28 -13.09 18.62
C ARG A 121 -0.90 -14.01 18.86
N SER A 122 -2.10 -13.46 18.99
CA SER A 122 -3.31 -14.25 19.25
C SER A 122 -3.65 -15.19 18.09
N VAL A 123 -3.39 -14.77 16.84
CA VAL A 123 -3.66 -15.58 15.64
C VAL A 123 -2.49 -16.51 15.27
N GLY A 124 -1.26 -16.11 15.60
CA GLY A 124 -0.04 -16.86 15.31
C GLY A 124 0.48 -16.68 13.87
N PRO A 125 1.73 -17.10 13.58
CA PRO A 125 2.43 -16.76 12.34
C PRO A 125 1.69 -17.21 11.06
N ARG A 126 1.19 -18.44 11.05
CA ARG A 126 0.51 -19.01 9.88
C ARG A 126 -0.77 -18.25 9.52
N ALA A 127 -1.59 -17.94 10.52
CA ALA A 127 -2.82 -17.19 10.30
C ALA A 127 -2.52 -15.72 9.91
N LEU A 128 -1.40 -15.17 10.37
CA LEU A 128 -0.95 -13.85 9.98
C LEU A 128 -0.49 -13.81 8.51
N GLU A 129 0.22 -14.82 8.02
CA GLU A 129 0.52 -15.01 6.59
C GLU A 129 -0.75 -15.05 5.74
N GLU A 130 -1.72 -15.88 6.15
CA GLU A 130 -3.00 -16.02 5.46
C GLU A 130 -3.78 -14.69 5.44
N HIS A 131 -3.84 -13.99 6.58
CA HIS A 131 -4.50 -12.68 6.68
C HIS A 131 -3.79 -11.61 5.86
N TYR A 132 -2.45 -11.65 5.77
CA TYR A 132 -1.68 -10.76 4.92
C TYR A 132 -2.08 -10.93 3.46
N VAL A 133 -2.09 -12.16 2.94
CA VAL A 133 -2.43 -12.45 1.54
C VAL A 133 -3.88 -12.05 1.26
N GLU A 134 -4.81 -12.38 2.16
CA GLU A 134 -6.21 -11.99 2.04
C GLU A 134 -6.39 -10.46 2.04
N THR A 135 -5.56 -9.74 2.79
CA THR A 135 -5.67 -8.29 2.93
C THR A 135 -4.99 -7.55 1.79
N PHE A 136 -3.72 -7.82 1.52
CA PHE A 136 -2.88 -7.00 0.65
C PHE A 136 -2.78 -7.53 -0.79
N ASP A 137 -2.77 -8.86 -0.98
CA ASP A 137 -2.58 -9.46 -2.30
C ASP A 137 -3.91 -9.66 -3.04
N GLN A 138 -4.96 -10.02 -2.31
CA GLN A 138 -6.28 -10.31 -2.91
C GLN A 138 -7.18 -9.07 -3.05
N ARG A 139 -6.91 -7.99 -2.30
CA ARG A 139 -7.75 -6.79 -2.31
C ARG A 139 -6.98 -5.60 -2.87
N ARG A 140 -7.26 -5.27 -4.14
CA ARG A 140 -6.66 -4.10 -4.82
C ARG A 140 -6.73 -2.79 -4.01
N ARG A 141 -7.82 -2.56 -3.26
CA ARG A 141 -8.02 -1.34 -2.47
C ARG A 141 -7.10 -1.24 -1.23
N CYS A 142 -6.45 -2.33 -0.85
CA CYS A 142 -5.49 -2.36 0.25
C CYS A 142 -4.05 -2.44 -0.27
N ALA A 143 -3.80 -2.31 -1.57
CA ALA A 143 -2.45 -2.42 -2.13
C ALA A 143 -1.47 -1.46 -1.43
N LEU A 144 -0.24 -1.91 -1.17
CA LEU A 144 0.80 -1.13 -0.49
C LEU A 144 1.62 -0.26 -1.45
N PHE A 145 1.13 0.02 -2.65
CA PHE A 145 1.84 0.80 -3.66
C PHE A 145 1.31 2.25 -3.69
N LEU A 146 2.15 3.22 -3.36
CA LEU A 146 1.73 4.63 -3.29
C LEU A 146 1.33 5.18 -4.66
N SER A 147 2.05 4.80 -5.72
CA SER A 147 1.74 5.24 -7.08
C SER A 147 0.36 4.77 -7.55
N TYR A 148 -0.11 3.62 -7.05
CA TYR A 148 -1.44 3.10 -7.38
C TYR A 148 -2.54 4.05 -6.92
N TYR A 149 -2.42 4.67 -5.74
CA TYR A 149 -3.42 5.64 -5.29
C TYR A 149 -3.36 6.98 -6.03
N ALA A 150 -2.21 7.34 -6.59
CA ALA A 150 -2.04 8.60 -7.32
C ALA A 150 -2.54 8.52 -8.76
N VAL A 151 -2.13 7.48 -9.50
CA VAL A 151 -2.36 7.37 -10.94
C VAL A 151 -3.01 6.04 -11.35
N GLY A 152 -3.37 5.19 -10.38
CA GLY A 152 -3.96 3.89 -10.64
C GLY A 152 -3.03 2.94 -11.38
N ASP A 153 -3.63 1.92 -11.99
CA ASP A 153 -2.93 0.98 -12.88
C ASP A 153 -3.00 1.49 -14.32
N THR A 154 -2.43 2.68 -14.53
CA THR A 154 -2.38 3.32 -15.84
C THR A 154 -0.97 3.31 -16.41
N ARG A 155 -0.82 3.62 -17.70
CA ARG A 155 0.50 3.86 -18.32
C ARG A 155 1.33 4.90 -17.59
N GLN A 156 0.70 5.82 -16.85
CA GLN A 156 1.39 6.85 -16.06
C GLN A 156 2.06 6.26 -14.81
N ARG A 157 1.64 5.08 -14.33
CA ARG A 157 2.21 4.42 -13.16
C ARG A 157 3.69 4.12 -13.32
N GLY A 158 4.13 3.70 -14.51
CA GLY A 158 5.56 3.48 -14.79
C GLY A 158 6.42 4.72 -14.56
N MET A 159 5.94 5.91 -14.95
CA MET A 159 6.64 7.17 -14.71
C MET A 159 6.63 7.56 -13.23
N ALA A 160 5.53 7.30 -12.52
CA ALA A 160 5.46 7.53 -11.08
C ALA A 160 6.47 6.65 -10.33
N ILE A 161 6.58 5.36 -10.68
CA ILE A 161 7.56 4.43 -10.10
C ILE A 161 8.99 4.91 -10.34
N LEU A 162 9.32 5.40 -11.54
CA LEU A 162 10.64 5.99 -11.82
C LEU A 162 10.91 7.21 -10.95
N SER A 163 9.92 8.09 -10.79
CA SER A 163 10.05 9.27 -9.91
C SER A 163 10.25 8.89 -8.44
N PHE A 164 9.62 7.81 -7.96
CA PHE A 164 9.91 7.27 -6.62
C PHE A 164 11.37 6.81 -6.50
N ARG A 165 11.89 6.11 -7.52
CA ARG A 165 13.28 5.68 -7.54
C ARG A 165 14.25 6.86 -7.44
N GLU A 166 14.07 7.87 -8.28
CA GLU A 166 14.92 9.06 -8.30
C GLU A 166 14.91 9.80 -6.95
N GLN A 167 13.73 9.93 -6.31
CA GLN A 167 13.60 10.56 -5.00
C GLN A 167 14.31 9.75 -3.90
N LEU A 168 14.18 8.43 -3.90
CA LEU A 168 14.86 7.56 -2.92
C LEU A 168 16.39 7.56 -3.11
N GLU A 169 16.86 7.52 -4.36
CA GLU A 169 18.28 7.64 -4.68
C GLU A 169 18.85 9.00 -4.26
N ALA A 170 18.07 10.08 -4.40
CA ALA A 170 18.45 11.42 -3.93
C ALA A 170 18.53 11.53 -2.40
N LEU A 171 17.89 10.62 -1.66
CA LEU A 171 18.02 10.45 -0.20
C LEU A 171 19.18 9.51 0.18
N GLY A 172 19.99 9.07 -0.78
CA GLY A 172 21.09 8.12 -0.55
C GLY A 172 20.62 6.69 -0.26
N PHE A 173 19.34 6.39 -0.46
CA PHE A 173 18.79 5.06 -0.21
C PHE A 173 18.94 4.16 -1.44
N GLN A 174 19.54 2.97 -1.23
CA GLN A 174 19.68 1.96 -2.28
C GLN A 174 18.50 1.01 -2.25
N ILE A 175 17.69 1.03 -3.31
CA ILE A 175 16.54 0.14 -3.46
C ILE A 175 17.06 -1.23 -3.91
N SER A 176 16.56 -2.29 -3.28
CA SER A 176 16.82 -3.65 -3.73
C SER A 176 16.05 -3.97 -5.00
N ASP A 177 16.62 -4.80 -5.89
CA ASP A 177 16.02 -5.14 -7.18
C ASP A 177 14.73 -5.99 -7.07
N ASP A 178 14.42 -6.51 -5.89
CA ASP A 178 13.26 -7.36 -5.61
C ASP A 178 12.00 -6.60 -5.18
N GLU A 179 12.10 -5.33 -4.83
CA GLU A 179 10.96 -4.49 -4.46
C GLU A 179 10.82 -3.23 -5.33
N LEU A 180 9.57 -2.81 -5.55
CA LEU A 180 9.30 -1.58 -6.29
C LEU A 180 9.53 -0.36 -5.38
N PRO A 181 10.11 0.73 -5.92
CA PRO A 181 10.42 1.94 -5.15
C PRO A 181 9.19 2.69 -4.63
N ASP A 182 7.99 2.43 -5.17
CA ASP A 182 6.73 3.00 -4.72
C ASP A 182 6.04 2.15 -3.64
N HIS A 183 6.62 1.02 -3.23
CA HIS A 183 6.10 0.19 -2.16
C HIS A 183 6.24 0.92 -0.82
N LEU A 184 5.16 1.01 -0.05
CA LEU A 184 5.09 1.79 1.18
C LEU A 184 6.18 1.38 2.17
N CYS A 185 6.47 0.08 2.33
CA CYS A 185 7.51 -0.38 3.24
C CYS A 185 8.91 0.14 2.85
N VAL A 186 9.22 0.19 1.55
CA VAL A 186 10.51 0.70 1.03
C VAL A 186 10.64 2.19 1.33
N VAL A 187 9.60 2.97 1.08
CA VAL A 187 9.60 4.42 1.32
C VAL A 187 9.72 4.72 2.82
N LEU A 188 9.03 3.96 3.66
CA LEU A 188 9.11 4.11 5.12
C LEU A 188 10.47 3.67 5.69
N GLU A 189 11.07 2.64 5.11
CA GLU A 189 12.42 2.23 5.48
C GLU A 189 13.43 3.34 5.18
N ALA A 190 13.36 3.94 4.00
CA ALA A 190 14.20 5.08 3.64
C ALA A 190 13.98 6.29 4.58
N MET A 191 12.72 6.60 4.91
CA MET A 191 12.40 7.66 5.87
C MET A 191 12.98 7.36 7.26
N ALA A 192 13.02 6.10 7.66
CA ALA A 192 13.56 5.72 8.96
C ALA A 192 15.09 5.73 9.02
N MET A 193 15.76 5.48 7.90
CA MET A 193 17.23 5.44 7.81
C MET A 193 17.89 6.81 7.63
N THR A 194 17.13 7.83 7.23
CA THR A 194 17.60 9.21 7.05
C THR A 194 17.57 9.99 8.36
N GLU A 195 18.43 11.02 8.47
CA GLU A 195 18.55 11.93 9.62
C GLU A 195 18.64 13.39 9.14
N GLY A 196 18.27 14.35 9.99
CA GLY A 196 18.40 15.78 9.71
C GLY A 196 17.65 16.24 8.44
N GLU A 197 18.32 17.01 7.58
CA GLU A 197 17.68 17.56 6.36
C GLU A 197 17.17 16.47 5.39
N GLU A 198 17.86 15.33 5.31
CA GLU A 198 17.42 14.21 4.48
C GLU A 198 16.16 13.57 5.06
N HIS A 199 16.06 13.49 6.39
CA HIS A 199 14.86 12.99 7.05
C HIS A 199 13.65 13.89 6.76
N GLU A 200 13.81 15.21 6.88
CA GLU A 200 12.72 16.14 6.57
C GLU A 200 12.24 16.00 5.11
N ARG A 201 13.17 15.84 4.15
CA ARG A 201 12.80 15.57 2.75
C ARG A 201 12.06 14.23 2.58
N ALA A 202 12.49 13.19 3.27
CA ALA A 202 11.81 11.89 3.25
C ALA A 202 10.39 11.98 3.87
N VAL A 203 10.25 12.74 4.94
CA VAL A 203 8.96 13.03 5.58
C VAL A 203 8.04 13.80 4.63
N GLU A 204 8.54 14.83 3.96
CA GLU A 204 7.78 15.57 2.94
C GLU A 204 7.33 14.66 1.79
N MET A 205 8.21 13.79 1.31
CA MET A 205 7.91 12.80 0.28
C MET A 205 6.76 11.87 0.72
N VAL A 206 6.80 11.31 1.92
CA VAL A 206 5.72 10.45 2.45
C VAL A 206 4.44 11.25 2.68
N ALA A 207 4.54 12.45 3.26
CA ALA A 207 3.40 13.32 3.54
C ALA A 207 2.69 13.78 2.26
N SER A 208 3.41 13.97 1.15
CA SER A 208 2.82 14.29 -0.16
C SER A 208 1.89 13.20 -0.71
N HIS A 209 2.02 11.97 -0.19
CA HIS A 209 1.18 10.81 -0.52
C HIS A 209 0.12 10.51 0.56
N ARG A 210 -0.12 11.44 1.50
CA ARG A 210 -1.06 11.22 2.61
C ARG A 210 -2.45 10.81 2.17
N GLU A 211 -2.95 11.34 1.05
CA GLU A 211 -4.26 10.98 0.51
C GLU A 211 -4.35 9.48 0.23
N GLY A 212 -3.34 8.90 -0.42
CA GLY A 212 -3.29 7.47 -0.71
C GLY A 212 -3.20 6.62 0.56
N ILE A 213 -2.41 7.07 1.54
CA ILE A 213 -2.26 6.40 2.84
C ILE A 213 -3.60 6.41 3.61
N GLU A 214 -4.33 7.51 3.59
CA GLU A 214 -5.66 7.62 4.21
C GLU A 214 -6.71 6.77 3.47
N VAL A 215 -6.59 6.62 2.14
CA VAL A 215 -7.45 5.70 1.36
C VAL A 215 -7.17 4.25 1.74
N LEU A 216 -5.89 3.87 1.85
CA LEU A 216 -5.48 2.56 2.37
C LEU A 216 -6.05 2.32 3.77
N ARG A 217 -5.94 3.30 4.69
CA ARG A 217 -6.54 3.23 6.03
C ARG A 217 -8.04 2.99 5.97
N ALA A 218 -8.75 3.76 5.14
CA ALA A 218 -10.20 3.62 5.00
C ALA A 218 -10.58 2.24 4.44
N ALA A 219 -9.81 1.70 3.49
CA ALA A 219 -10.02 0.37 2.93
C ALA A 219 -9.78 -0.73 3.98
N LEU A 220 -8.68 -0.66 4.74
CA LEU A 220 -8.37 -1.58 5.84
C LEU A 220 -9.47 -1.57 6.92
N ASN A 221 -9.97 -0.38 7.27
CA ASN A 221 -11.08 -0.24 8.22
C ASN A 221 -12.39 -0.84 7.69
N GLN A 222 -12.70 -0.68 6.40
CA GLN A 222 -13.90 -1.27 5.79
C GLN A 222 -13.91 -2.79 5.85
N VAL A 223 -12.73 -3.41 5.80
CA VAL A 223 -12.57 -4.87 5.88
C VAL A 223 -12.25 -5.33 7.29
N SER A 224 -12.28 -4.44 8.28
CA SER A 224 -11.96 -4.69 9.68
C SER A 224 -10.57 -5.34 9.88
N SER A 225 -9.59 -4.97 9.05
CA SER A 225 -8.24 -5.51 9.14
C SER A 225 -7.45 -4.83 10.26
N PRO A 226 -6.79 -5.58 11.16
CA PRO A 226 -5.96 -5.02 12.23
C PRO A 226 -4.75 -4.23 11.75
N TYR A 227 -4.31 -4.43 10.50
CA TYR A 227 -3.28 -3.61 9.87
C TYR A 227 -3.63 -2.11 9.81
N VAL A 228 -4.91 -1.75 9.96
CA VAL A 228 -5.34 -0.35 10.09
C VAL A 228 -4.62 0.38 11.23
N ALA A 229 -4.29 -0.31 12.32
CA ALA A 229 -3.59 0.28 13.46
C ALA A 229 -2.20 0.80 13.07
N LEU A 230 -1.45 0.05 12.24
CA LEU A 230 -0.13 0.47 11.75
C LEU A 230 -0.22 1.71 10.86
N ILE A 231 -1.25 1.80 10.01
CA ILE A 231 -1.46 2.98 9.17
C ILE A 231 -1.91 4.19 10.01
N VAL A 232 -2.72 3.99 11.05
CA VAL A 232 -3.07 5.05 12.01
C VAL A 232 -1.83 5.56 12.73
N ALA A 233 -0.95 4.68 13.19
CA ALA A 233 0.32 5.04 13.84
C ALA A 233 1.19 5.91 12.92
N LEU A 234 1.37 5.48 11.67
CA LEU A 234 2.08 6.24 10.64
C LEU A 234 1.45 7.63 10.44
N CYS A 235 0.13 7.67 10.27
CA CYS A 235 -0.60 8.90 10.05
C CYS A 235 -0.48 9.89 11.23
N LYS A 236 -0.41 9.40 12.47
CA LYS A 236 -0.16 10.24 13.66
C LYS A 236 1.25 10.84 13.67
N ALA A 237 2.25 10.12 13.15
CA ALA A 237 3.64 10.56 13.12
C ALA A 237 3.99 11.49 11.94
N LEU A 238 3.11 11.59 10.94
CA LEU A 238 3.29 12.47 9.78
C LEU A 238 2.76 13.89 10.06
N PRO A 239 3.31 14.93 9.41
CA PRO A 239 2.88 16.31 9.66
C PRO A 239 1.44 16.54 9.17
N GLN A 240 0.85 17.66 9.63
CA GLN A 240 -0.48 18.05 9.18
C GLN A 240 -0.50 18.32 7.68
N VAL A 241 -1.65 18.01 7.10
CA VAL A 241 -1.92 18.15 5.69
C VAL A 241 -2.94 19.25 5.50
N ASP A 242 -2.74 20.08 4.46
CA ASP A 242 -3.61 21.20 4.17
C ASP A 242 -5.03 20.77 3.73
N ALA A 243 -5.97 21.72 3.77
CA ALA A 243 -7.37 21.46 3.40
C ALA A 243 -7.55 21.05 1.92
N LYS A 244 -6.65 21.47 1.02
CA LYS A 244 -6.73 21.14 -0.41
C LYS A 244 -6.44 19.66 -0.62
N THR A 245 -5.45 19.14 0.08
CA THR A 245 -5.05 17.73 0.08
C THR A 245 -6.13 16.87 0.75
N ALA A 246 -6.74 17.37 1.83
CA ALA A 246 -7.91 16.72 2.43
C ALA A 246 -9.09 16.55 1.45
N GLN A 247 -9.35 17.55 0.59
CA GLN A 247 -10.41 17.46 -0.40
C GLN A 247 -10.13 16.39 -1.47
N LYS A 248 -8.90 16.33 -1.98
CA LYS A 248 -8.51 15.34 -2.97
C LYS A 248 -8.61 13.91 -2.44
N TYR A 249 -8.34 13.66 -1.15
CA TYR A 249 -8.63 12.38 -0.51
C TYR A 249 -10.12 12.00 -0.59
N VAL A 250 -11.02 12.94 -0.28
CA VAL A 250 -12.47 12.69 -0.37
C VAL A 250 -12.86 12.30 -1.79
N ASP A 251 -12.28 13.00 -2.78
CA ASP A 251 -12.51 12.71 -4.18
C ASP A 251 -11.97 11.31 -4.54
N LEU A 252 -10.75 10.98 -4.10
CA LEU A 252 -10.10 9.68 -4.32
C LEU A 252 -10.89 8.51 -3.70
N ILE A 253 -11.54 8.68 -2.54
CA ILE A 253 -12.43 7.66 -1.99
C ILE A 253 -13.69 7.49 -2.85
N ARG A 254 -14.27 8.59 -3.33
CA ARG A 254 -15.52 8.58 -4.09
C ARG A 254 -15.33 7.95 -5.47
N THR A 255 -14.23 8.26 -6.14
CA THR A 255 -13.96 7.79 -7.50
C THR A 255 -13.11 6.53 -7.53
N GLY A 256 -12.49 6.17 -6.40
CA GLY A 256 -11.38 5.22 -6.38
C GLY A 256 -10.12 5.80 -7.04
N PRO A 257 -9.00 5.07 -6.99
CA PRO A 257 -7.82 5.40 -7.77
C PRO A 257 -8.17 5.51 -9.27
N PRO A 258 -7.46 6.35 -10.04
CA PRO A 258 -7.74 6.50 -11.47
C PRO A 258 -7.78 5.14 -12.18
N ALA A 259 -8.95 4.76 -12.70
CA ALA A 259 -9.07 3.51 -13.46
C ALA A 259 -8.66 3.75 -14.92
N GLU A 260 -7.82 2.88 -15.47
CA GLU A 260 -7.55 2.89 -16.90
C GLU A 260 -8.77 2.40 -17.68
N MET A 261 -9.14 3.11 -18.75
CA MET A 261 -9.89 2.53 -19.85
C MET A 261 -8.96 1.52 -20.52
N VAL A 262 -9.23 0.21 -20.38
CA VAL A 262 -8.60 -0.81 -21.22
C VAL A 262 -9.13 -0.61 -22.64
N GLY A 263 -8.54 0.36 -23.33
CA GLY A 263 -8.64 0.48 -24.77
C GLY A 263 -7.94 -0.72 -25.36
N ILE A 264 -8.74 -1.58 -26.00
CA ILE A 264 -8.32 -2.58 -26.96
C ILE A 264 -7.47 -1.85 -28.01
N ALA A 265 -6.17 -1.71 -27.77
CA ALA A 265 -5.26 -1.25 -28.79
C ALA A 265 -4.99 -2.46 -29.67
N ASP A 266 -5.52 -2.43 -30.90
CA ASP A 266 -5.13 -3.31 -31.99
C ASP A 266 -3.60 -3.43 -32.01
N LEU A 267 -3.09 -4.54 -31.50
CA LEU A 267 -1.67 -4.85 -31.58
C LEU A 267 -1.35 -5.13 -33.06
N PRO A 268 -0.42 -4.40 -33.70
CA PRO A 268 -0.04 -4.67 -35.07
C PRO A 268 0.94 -5.84 -35.07
N PHE A 269 0.43 -7.07 -34.93
CA PHE A 269 1.24 -8.25 -35.23
C PHE A 269 1.21 -8.48 -36.74
N PRO A 270 2.37 -8.54 -37.42
CA PRO A 270 2.41 -8.93 -38.81
C PRO A 270 2.02 -10.41 -38.92
N THR A 271 0.84 -10.71 -39.48
CA THR A 271 0.52 -12.07 -39.92
C THR A 271 1.47 -12.43 -41.06
N THR A 272 2.47 -13.24 -40.76
CA THR A 272 3.18 -14.03 -41.76
C THR A 272 2.14 -14.92 -42.46
N GLN A 273 1.84 -14.62 -43.73
CA GLN A 273 1.13 -15.57 -44.59
C GLN A 273 2.09 -16.73 -44.90
N PRO A 274 1.73 -18.00 -44.62
CA PRO A 274 2.46 -19.13 -45.17
C PRO A 274 2.14 -19.20 -46.67
N GLY A 275 3.20 -19.22 -47.49
CA GLY A 275 3.08 -19.40 -48.93
C GLY A 275 2.37 -20.71 -49.27
N VAL A 276 1.45 -20.63 -50.22
CA VAL A 276 0.88 -21.81 -50.89
C VAL A 276 1.70 -22.03 -52.15
N VAL A 277 2.25 -23.24 -52.27
CA VAL A 277 2.93 -23.82 -53.44
C VAL A 277 1.96 -23.98 -54.60
#